data_AF-A0A843F0P2-F1
#
_entry.id   AF-A0A843F0P2-F1
#
_cell.length_a   1.000
_cell.length_b   1.000
_cell.length_c   1.000
_cell.angle_alpha   90.00
_cell.angle_beta   90.00
_cell.angle_gamma   90.00
#
_symmetry.space_group_name_H-M   'P 1'
#
loop_
_entity.id
_entity.type
_entity.pdbx_description
1 polymer ?
#
loop_
_entity_poly.entity_id
_entity_poly.type
_entity_poly.pdbx_seq_one_letter_code
_entity_poly.pdbx_strand_id
1 'polypeptide(L)'
;MIELILKELMNYFNIDEELPDYLLNQPFNKVFLDGKFTIKDNTYEIAVKTRQDVIHHLFIKPGDDFPVIVMSELPNGKLNGMKFPNTESQPIPINEL
;
A
#
# COMPACT_ATOMS: atom_id res chain seq x y z
N MET A 1 -12.20 -12.73 -5.10
CA MET A 1 -11.65 -11.74 -4.14
C MET A 1 -12.34 -10.43 -4.49
N ILE A 2 -12.85 -9.68 -3.52
CA ILE A 2 -13.43 -8.36 -3.82
C ILE A 2 -12.25 -7.38 -3.80
N GLU A 3 -11.95 -6.82 -4.96
CA GLU A 3 -10.92 -5.79 -5.15
C GLU A 3 -11.52 -4.42 -4.80
N LEU A 4 -10.70 -3.57 -4.17
CA LEU A 4 -11.05 -2.20 -3.78
C LEU A 4 -10.09 -1.26 -4.52
N ILE A 5 -10.55 -0.14 -5.06
CA ILE A 5 -9.62 0.83 -5.67
C ILE A 5 -8.91 1.66 -4.59
N LEU A 6 -7.67 2.11 -4.86
CA LEU A 6 -6.89 2.91 -3.90
C LEU A 6 -7.65 4.12 -3.37
N LYS A 7 -8.40 4.80 -4.24
CA LYS A 7 -9.20 5.96 -3.88
C LYS A 7 -10.21 5.66 -2.77
N GLU A 8 -10.84 4.49 -2.80
CA GLU A 8 -11.81 4.10 -1.76
C GLU A 8 -11.12 3.86 -0.41
N LEU A 9 -9.89 3.31 -0.44
CA LEU A 9 -9.08 3.12 0.75
C LEU A 9 -8.61 4.45 1.34
N MET A 10 -8.13 5.37 0.49
CA MET A 10 -7.76 6.72 0.92
C MET A 10 -8.96 7.43 1.57
N ASN A 11 -10.13 7.36 0.94
CA ASN A 11 -11.37 7.92 1.51
C ASN A 11 -11.73 7.28 2.86
N TYR A 12 -11.60 5.95 2.99
CA TYR A 12 -11.90 5.25 4.25
C TYR A 12 -11.04 5.74 5.42
N PHE A 13 -9.75 6.00 5.17
CA PHE A 13 -8.80 6.50 6.18
C PHE A 13 -8.72 8.03 6.25
N ASN A 14 -9.57 8.77 5.52
CA ASN A 14 -9.55 10.24 5.39
C ASN A 14 -8.18 10.78 4.94
N ILE A 15 -7.54 10.12 3.97
CA ILE A 15 -6.29 10.58 3.34
C ILE A 15 -6.67 11.50 2.17
N ASP A 16 -6.41 12.80 2.34
CA ASP A 16 -6.69 13.84 1.34
C ASP A 16 -5.38 14.28 0.69
N GLU A 17 -4.84 13.42 -0.18
CA GLU A 17 -3.58 13.63 -0.89
C GLU A 17 -3.76 13.45 -2.39
N GLU A 18 -3.09 14.28 -3.16
CA GLU A 18 -3.10 14.16 -4.61
C GLU A 18 -2.14 13.05 -5.06
N LEU A 19 -2.69 12.06 -5.77
CA LEU A 19 -1.93 11.01 -6.45
C LEU A 19 -2.34 10.95 -7.93
N PRO A 20 -1.47 10.45 -8.81
CA PRO A 20 -1.81 10.15 -10.20
C PRO A 20 -3.10 9.34 -10.35
N ASP A 21 -3.92 9.70 -11.35
CA ASP A 21 -5.22 9.05 -11.59
C ASP A 21 -5.13 7.54 -11.77
N TYR A 22 -4.08 7.04 -12.45
CA TYR A 22 -3.92 5.59 -12.64
C TYR A 22 -3.66 4.87 -11.31
N LEU A 23 -3.04 5.52 -10.30
CA LEU A 23 -2.84 4.97 -8.95
C LEU A 23 -4.14 4.95 -8.18
N LEU A 24 -4.92 6.03 -8.23
CA LEU A 24 -6.21 6.13 -7.57
C LEU A 24 -7.18 5.02 -8.02
N ASN A 25 -7.04 4.58 -9.28
CA ASN A 25 -7.83 3.51 -9.87
C ASN A 25 -7.17 2.11 -9.77
N GLN A 26 -5.99 1.97 -9.14
CA GLN A 26 -5.37 0.65 -8.94
C GLN A 26 -6.17 -0.20 -7.95
N PRO A 27 -6.40 -1.49 -8.25
CA PRO A 27 -7.03 -2.42 -7.33
C PRO A 27 -6.06 -2.89 -6.24
N PHE A 28 -6.56 -2.94 -5.01
CA PHE A 28 -5.88 -3.45 -3.83
C PHE A 28 -6.76 -4.44 -3.07
N ASN A 29 -6.12 -5.24 -2.22
CA ASN A 29 -6.84 -6.18 -1.35
C ASN A 29 -7.56 -5.41 -0.25
N LYS A 30 -8.88 -5.63 -0.11
CA LYS A 30 -9.70 -5.00 0.94
C LYS A 30 -9.26 -5.27 2.38
N VAL A 31 -8.34 -6.22 2.62
CA VAL A 31 -7.80 -6.54 3.95
C VAL A 31 -7.20 -5.31 4.65
N PHE A 32 -6.73 -4.31 3.89
CA PHE A 32 -6.20 -3.07 4.45
C PHE A 32 -7.26 -2.25 5.21
N LEU A 33 -8.56 -2.46 4.97
CA LEU A 33 -9.62 -1.77 5.72
C LEU A 33 -9.64 -2.14 7.21
N ASP A 34 -9.15 -3.34 7.56
CA ASP A 34 -9.04 -3.81 8.96
C ASP A 34 -7.68 -3.46 9.58
N GLY A 35 -6.83 -2.70 8.88
CA GLY A 35 -5.47 -2.39 9.28
C GLY A 35 -5.36 -1.29 10.35
N LYS A 36 -4.26 -1.32 11.08
CA LYS A 36 -3.85 -0.20 11.95
C LYS A 36 -3.27 0.90 11.08
N PHE A 37 -3.90 2.07 11.14
CA PHE A 37 -3.46 3.28 10.44
C PHE A 37 -2.56 4.15 11.32
N THR A 38 -1.44 4.62 10.75
CA THR A 38 -0.50 5.54 11.39
C THR A 38 0.03 6.56 10.38
N ILE A 39 0.35 7.76 10.86
CA ILE A 39 0.95 8.84 10.05
C ILE A 39 2.29 9.22 10.66
N LYS A 40 3.34 9.27 9.85
CA LYS A 40 4.69 9.69 10.27
C LYS A 40 5.42 10.36 9.11
N ASP A 41 6.00 11.54 9.32
CA ASP A 41 6.86 12.22 8.34
C ASP A 41 6.26 12.27 6.92
N ASN A 42 5.01 12.72 6.80
CA ASN A 42 4.23 12.76 5.54
C ASN A 42 4.01 11.40 4.86
N THR A 43 4.21 10.31 5.60
CA THR A 43 3.90 8.94 5.15
C THR A 43 2.69 8.43 5.89
N TYR A 44 1.72 7.95 5.13
CA TYR A 44 0.55 7.23 5.62
C TYR A 44 0.86 5.75 5.57
N GLU A 45 0.74 5.05 6.69
CA GLU A 45 0.98 3.62 6.79
C GLU A 45 -0.27 2.90 7.29
N ILE A 46 -0.64 1.83 6.59
CA ILE A 46 -1.72 0.92 6.99
C ILE A 46 -1.12 -0.47 7.10
N ALA A 47 -1.07 -0.99 8.33
CA ALA A 47 -0.50 -2.30 8.65
C ALA A 47 -1.60 -3.28 9.07
N VAL A 48 -1.69 -4.43 8.42
CA VAL A 48 -2.65 -5.48 8.75
C VAL A 48 -1.97 -6.83 8.92
N LYS A 49 -2.18 -7.45 10.09
CA LYS A 49 -1.72 -8.81 10.39
C LYS A 49 -2.79 -9.81 9.99
N THR A 50 -2.43 -10.75 9.11
CA THR A 50 -3.34 -11.81 8.66
C THR A 50 -3.20 -13.06 9.52
N ARG A 51 -4.13 -14.01 9.36
CA ARG A 51 -4.12 -15.30 10.09
C ARG A 51 -2.92 -16.20 9.77
N GLN A 52 -2.18 -15.92 8.70
CA GLN A 52 -1.00 -16.69 8.29
C GLN A 52 0.30 -16.12 8.88
N ASP A 53 0.20 -15.26 9.91
CA ASP A 53 1.32 -14.50 10.48
C ASP A 53 2.07 -13.63 9.46
N VAL A 54 1.44 -13.32 8.33
CA VAL A 54 1.92 -12.33 7.34
C VAL A 54 1.41 -10.96 7.74
N ILE A 55 2.30 -9.96 7.76
CA ILE A 55 1.95 -8.56 7.99
C ILE A 55 2.04 -7.82 6.66
N HIS A 56 0.92 -7.27 6.19
CA HIS A 56 0.91 -6.39 5.02
C HIS A 56 0.99 -4.94 5.47
N HIS A 57 1.86 -4.17 4.82
CA HIS A 57 2.01 -2.74 4.96
C HIS A 57 1.69 -2.08 3.63
N LEU A 58 0.78 -1.12 3.65
CA LEU A 58 0.57 -0.17 2.57
C LEU A 58 1.09 1.18 3.02
N PHE A 59 2.06 1.71 2.28
CA PHE A 59 2.60 3.05 2.47
C PHE A 59 2.11 3.95 1.35
N ILE A 60 1.60 5.12 1.71
CA ILE A 60 1.31 6.20 0.78
C ILE A 60 2.23 7.37 1.15
N LYS A 61 3.08 7.77 0.20
CA LYS A 61 4.14 8.78 0.32
C LYS A 61 3.97 9.84 -0.78
N PRO A 62 3.08 10.82 -0.58
CA PRO A 62 2.85 11.86 -1.58
C PRO A 62 4.16 12.56 -1.95
N GLY A 63 4.39 12.75 -3.25
CA GLY A 63 5.59 13.41 -3.78
C GLY A 63 6.86 12.54 -3.88
N ASP A 64 6.82 11.26 -3.48
CA ASP A 64 7.91 10.30 -3.72
C ASP A 64 7.91 9.83 -5.19
N ASP A 65 9.05 9.35 -5.68
CA ASP A 65 9.16 8.65 -6.96
C ASP A 65 8.27 7.39 -6.97
N PHE A 66 8.09 6.78 -5.79
CA PHE A 66 7.21 5.65 -5.55
C PHE A 66 6.16 5.98 -4.48
N PRO A 67 5.09 6.71 -4.84
CA PRO A 67 4.16 7.26 -3.87
C PRO A 67 3.26 6.20 -3.24
N VAL A 68 3.21 4.99 -3.78
CA VAL A 68 2.48 3.87 -3.18
C VAL A 68 3.40 2.66 -3.11
N ILE A 69 3.54 2.07 -1.93
CA ILE A 69 4.34 0.88 -1.70
C ILE A 69 3.51 -0.13 -0.92
N VAL A 70 3.39 -1.36 -1.43
CA VAL A 70 2.84 -2.49 -0.69
C VAL A 70 3.96 -3.44 -0.34
N MET A 71 4.13 -3.74 0.94
CA MET A 71 5.13 -4.67 1.44
C MET A 71 4.45 -5.72 2.32
N SER A 72 4.96 -6.94 2.30
CA SER A 72 4.49 -8.05 3.10
C SER A 72 5.66 -8.66 3.82
N GLU A 73 5.61 -8.66 5.14
CA GLU A 73 6.54 -9.39 6.00
C GLU A 73 6.00 -10.80 6.22
N LEU A 74 6.77 -11.80 5.76
CA LEU A 74 6.44 -13.21 5.89
C LEU A 74 6.89 -13.75 7.26
N PRO A 75 6.31 -14.85 7.75
CA PRO A 75 6.70 -15.44 9.04
C PRO A 75 8.17 -15.84 9.17
N ASN A 76 8.86 -16.01 8.04
CA ASN A 76 10.29 -16.33 7.98
C ASN A 76 11.20 -15.08 7.94
N GLY A 77 10.63 -13.88 8.13
CA GLY A 77 11.33 -12.59 8.10
C GLY A 77 11.64 -12.06 6.70
N LYS A 78 11.24 -12.77 5.63
CA LYS A 78 11.43 -12.28 4.25
C LYS A 78 10.40 -11.23 3.89
N LEU A 79 10.80 -10.32 3.01
CA LEU A 79 9.96 -9.24 2.50
C LEU A 79 9.64 -9.45 1.03
N ASN A 80 8.35 -9.37 0.71
CA ASN A 80 7.85 -9.33 -0.66
C ASN A 80 6.96 -8.11 -0.85
N GLY A 81 6.86 -7.59 -2.07
CA GLY A 81 6.01 -6.42 -2.28
C GLY A 81 6.04 -5.86 -3.69
N MET A 82 5.46 -4.67 -3.83
CA MET A 82 5.36 -3.90 -5.07
C MET A 82 5.52 -2.42 -4.74
N LYS A 83 6.32 -1.70 -5.51
CA LYS A 83 6.38 -0.23 -5.52
C LYS A 83 5.69 0.26 -6.77
N PHE A 84 4.79 1.21 -6.62
CA PHE A 84 4.11 1.84 -7.72
C PHE A 84 4.76 3.20 -7.95
N PRO A 85 5.35 3.43 -9.14
CA PRO A 85 5.97 4.71 -9.47
C PRO A 85 4.93 5.83 -9.47
N ASN A 86 5.35 7.09 -9.58
CA ASN A 86 4.49 8.27 -9.74
C ASN A 86 4.05 8.51 -11.21
N THR A 87 4.63 7.77 -12.15
CA THR A 87 4.28 7.80 -13.58
C THR A 87 3.61 6.51 -14.00
N GLU A 88 2.74 6.57 -15.01
CA GLU A 88 2.03 5.42 -15.56
C GLU A 88 3.01 4.43 -16.23
N SER A 89 3.63 3.61 -15.39
CA SER A 89 4.65 2.63 -15.73
C SER A 89 4.46 1.39 -14.87
N GLN A 90 5.14 0.30 -15.23
CA GLN A 90 4.92 -0.98 -14.55
C GLN A 90 5.36 -0.90 -13.09
N PRO A 91 4.55 -1.43 -12.14
CA PRO A 91 4.97 -1.57 -10.76
C PRO A 91 6.25 -2.42 -10.65
N ILE A 92 7.12 -2.04 -9.72
CA ILE A 92 8.41 -2.70 -9.51
C ILE A 92 8.28 -3.68 -8.33
N PRO A 93 8.57 -4.97 -8.52
CA PRO A 93 8.51 -5.93 -7.42
C PRO A 93 9.61 -5.65 -6.39
N ILE A 94 9.27 -5.82 -5.12
CA ILE A 94 10.23 -5.88 -4.02
C ILE A 94 10.43 -7.36 -3.73
N ASN A 95 11.60 -7.88 -4.05
CA ASN A 95 12.03 -9.22 -3.65
C ASN A 95 13.38 -9.09 -2.97
N GLU A 96 13.42 -9.17 -1.64
CA GLU A 96 14.67 -9.42 -0.93
C GLU A 96 14.68 -10.90 -0.53
N LEU A 97 15.52 -11.68 -1.22
CA LEU A 97 15.67 -13.13 -1.04
C LEU A 97 16.24 -13.51 0.33
#